data_AF-A0A813IRS2-F1
#
_entry.id   AF-A0A813IRS2-F1
#
_cell.length_a   1.000
_cell.length_b   1.000
_cell.length_c   1.000
_cell.angle_alpha   90.00
_cell.angle_beta   90.00
_cell.angle_gamma   90.00
#
_symmetry.space_group_name_H-M   'P 1'
#
loop_
_entity.id
_entity.type
_entity.pdbx_description
1 polymer ?
#
loop_
_entity_poly.entity_id
_entity_poly.type
_entity_poly.pdbx_seq_one_letter_code
_entity_poly.pdbx_strand_id
1 'polypeptide(L)'
;VVSASMFGGDNEIGNLLQDAVKLKSAQMGAKRKTYETWPYFVQHTLFHGEKEDLNAWRQLPFDEKIVISERIKDEGNELYAKGQWSDAVDKYEEAPTLIYYCYSKDPGWRKNNRGIDDDVLVLVDDRGEGEDDYREQKRIRLTCCLNIAACKQKMGKLDEAIVACDTALQLDPENVKALYRRAESRIKPVKATAYDHDMAIK
;
A
#
# COMPACT_ATOMS: atom_id res chain seq x y z
N VAL A 1 60.63 -30.43 9.73
CA VAL A 1 60.50 -29.95 8.33
C VAL A 1 59.02 -29.95 8.00
N VAL A 2 58.43 -28.74 7.83
CA VAL A 2 57.16 -28.43 7.11
C VAL A 2 55.87 -28.98 7.78
N SER A 3 55.02 -28.24 8.51
CA SER A 3 54.22 -27.02 8.24
C SER A 3 53.44 -27.04 6.93
N ALA A 4 52.11 -27.25 6.99
CA ALA A 4 51.12 -26.29 6.48
C ALA A 4 49.72 -26.92 6.39
N SER A 5 48.77 -26.30 7.09
CA SER A 5 47.35 -26.41 6.87
C SER A 5 46.98 -26.15 5.40
N MET A 6 46.11 -26.97 4.81
CA MET A 6 45.39 -26.64 3.58
C MET A 6 43.93 -27.09 3.69
N PHE A 7 43.13 -26.30 4.37
CA PHE A 7 41.69 -26.19 4.16
C PHE A 7 41.30 -24.72 4.32
N GLY A 8 41.70 -23.92 3.34
CA GLY A 8 41.34 -22.52 3.17
C GLY A 8 40.84 -22.31 1.74
N GLY A 9 39.81 -23.05 1.36
CA GLY A 9 39.05 -22.74 0.14
C GLY A 9 38.06 -21.65 0.52
N ASP A 10 38.53 -20.40 0.47
CA ASP A 10 37.65 -19.24 0.62
C ASP A 10 36.49 -19.39 -0.35
N ASN A 11 35.29 -19.20 0.19
CA ASN A 11 34.02 -19.40 -0.49
C ASN A 11 33.78 -18.26 -1.49
N GLU A 12 34.75 -18.00 -2.37
CA GLU A 12 34.79 -16.88 -3.33
C GLU A 12 33.52 -16.82 -4.17
N ILE A 13 33.03 -17.98 -4.63
CA ILE A 13 31.78 -18.07 -5.38
C ILE A 13 30.58 -17.69 -4.51
N GLY A 14 30.56 -18.09 -3.23
CA GLY A 14 29.53 -17.71 -2.28
C GLY A 14 29.54 -16.22 -1.95
N ASN A 15 30.73 -15.64 -1.80
CA ASN A 15 30.93 -14.22 -1.56
C ASN A 15 30.53 -13.38 -2.79
N LEU A 16 30.93 -13.80 -3.99
CA LEU A 16 30.50 -13.20 -5.27
C LEU A 16 28.98 -13.26 -5.45
N LEU A 17 28.35 -14.38 -5.10
CA LEU A 17 26.89 -14.50 -5.18
C LEU A 17 26.20 -13.56 -4.20
N GLN A 18 26.69 -13.47 -2.95
CA GLN A 18 26.16 -12.54 -1.95
C GLN A 18 26.33 -11.08 -2.39
N ASP A 19 27.47 -10.73 -2.95
CA ASP A 19 27.73 -9.36 -3.40
C ASP A 19 26.90 -9.03 -4.64
N ALA A 20 26.72 -9.96 -5.58
CA ALA A 20 25.79 -9.81 -6.71
C ALA A 20 24.33 -9.62 -6.24
N VAL A 21 23.91 -10.35 -5.20
CA VAL A 21 22.58 -10.18 -4.57
C VAL A 21 22.47 -8.80 -3.93
N LYS A 22 23.47 -8.34 -3.17
CA LYS A 22 23.48 -6.99 -2.59
C LYS A 22 23.43 -5.90 -3.65
N LEU A 23 24.20 -6.05 -4.73
CA LEU A 23 24.26 -5.09 -5.85
C LEU A 23 22.93 -5.04 -6.60
N LYS A 24 22.30 -6.19 -6.84
CA LYS A 24 20.96 -6.28 -7.44
C LYS A 24 19.89 -5.71 -6.51
N SER A 25 19.95 -5.98 -5.21
CA SER A 25 19.03 -5.40 -4.22
C SER A 25 19.19 -3.89 -4.11
N ALA A 26 20.42 -3.37 -4.12
CA ALA A 26 20.70 -1.93 -4.11
C ALA A 26 20.23 -1.24 -5.41
N GLN A 27 20.46 -1.87 -6.56
CA GLN A 27 19.94 -1.39 -7.85
C GLN A 27 18.42 -1.41 -7.91
N MET A 28 17.76 -2.45 -7.40
CA MET A 28 16.29 -2.50 -7.35
C MET A 28 15.72 -1.50 -6.35
N GLY A 29 16.35 -1.30 -5.19
CA GLY A 29 15.95 -0.29 -4.20
C GLY A 29 16.08 1.14 -4.74
N ALA A 30 17.04 1.39 -5.64
CA ALA A 30 17.16 2.68 -6.32
C ALA A 30 16.02 2.96 -7.31
N LYS A 31 15.39 1.89 -7.85
CA LYS A 31 14.35 1.95 -8.88
C LYS A 31 12.91 1.96 -8.34
N ARG A 32 12.70 1.65 -7.06
CA ARG A 32 11.36 1.56 -6.43
C ARG A 32 11.09 2.64 -5.40
N LYS A 33 11.89 3.71 -5.38
CA LYS A 33 11.80 4.74 -4.32
C LYS A 33 10.42 5.38 -4.26
N THR A 34 9.82 5.63 -5.42
CA THR A 34 8.50 6.23 -5.53
C THR A 34 7.42 5.21 -5.21
N TYR A 35 7.51 4.01 -5.81
CA TYR A 35 6.58 2.92 -5.54
C TYR A 35 6.48 2.56 -4.04
N GLU A 36 7.61 2.44 -3.36
CA GLU A 36 7.68 2.06 -1.93
C GLU A 36 7.13 3.15 -1.00
N THR A 37 7.07 4.41 -1.46
CA THR A 37 6.46 5.51 -0.68
C THR A 37 4.95 5.56 -0.79
N TRP A 38 4.34 4.88 -1.77
CA TRP A 38 2.89 4.87 -1.92
C TRP A 38 2.23 3.96 -0.89
N PRO A 39 1.00 4.28 -0.45
CA PRO A 39 0.22 3.39 0.42
C PRO A 39 0.08 1.99 -0.16
N TYR A 40 0.05 0.95 0.68
CA TYR A 40 0.00 -0.45 0.24
C TYR A 40 -1.13 -0.74 -0.75
N PHE A 41 -2.33 -0.18 -0.51
CA PHE A 41 -3.45 -0.38 -1.44
C PHE A 41 -3.16 0.18 -2.85
N VAL A 42 -2.40 1.28 -2.97
CA VAL A 42 -1.95 1.86 -4.24
C VAL A 42 -0.93 0.95 -4.90
N GLN A 43 0.04 0.45 -4.12
CA GLN A 43 1.03 -0.51 -4.60
C GLN A 43 0.37 -1.77 -5.16
N HIS A 44 -0.72 -2.24 -4.53
CA HIS A 44 -1.49 -3.41 -4.98
C HIS A 44 -2.22 -3.13 -6.31
N THR A 45 -2.60 -1.89 -6.62
CA THR A 45 -3.28 -1.55 -7.90
C THR A 45 -2.47 -1.87 -9.14
N LEU A 46 -1.13 -1.87 -9.03
CA LEU A 46 -0.22 -2.30 -10.08
C LEU A 46 -0.49 -3.76 -10.52
N PHE A 47 -1.03 -4.57 -9.61
CA PHE A 47 -1.41 -5.96 -9.85
C PHE A 47 -2.91 -6.13 -10.11
N HIS A 48 -3.75 -5.24 -9.60
CA HIS A 48 -5.21 -5.29 -9.83
C HIS A 48 -5.65 -4.82 -11.23
N GLY A 49 -4.84 -4.01 -11.92
CA GLY A 49 -5.13 -3.55 -13.29
C GLY A 49 -5.20 -4.64 -14.36
N GLU A 50 -5.07 -5.91 -13.98
CA GLU A 50 -5.27 -7.07 -14.88
C GLU A 50 -6.71 -7.63 -14.81
N LYS A 51 -7.55 -7.16 -13.87
CA LYS A 51 -8.99 -7.50 -13.89
C LYS A 51 -9.68 -6.73 -15.03
N GLU A 52 -10.26 -7.45 -15.98
CA GLU A 52 -10.92 -6.86 -17.17
C GLU A 52 -11.97 -5.80 -16.79
N ASP A 53 -12.77 -6.09 -15.75
CA ASP A 53 -13.80 -5.17 -15.26
C ASP A 53 -13.23 -3.82 -14.77
N LEU A 54 -12.11 -3.83 -14.04
CA LEU A 54 -11.51 -2.60 -13.50
C LEU A 54 -10.98 -1.70 -14.62
N ASN A 55 -10.42 -2.26 -15.68
CA ASN A 55 -9.93 -1.47 -16.81
C ASN A 55 -11.08 -0.82 -17.59
N ALA A 56 -12.19 -1.53 -17.76
CA ALA A 56 -13.39 -0.96 -18.37
C ALA A 56 -13.95 0.18 -17.51
N TRP A 57 -14.09 -0.03 -16.20
CA TRP A 57 -14.63 0.98 -15.28
C TRP A 57 -13.74 2.22 -15.18
N ARG A 58 -12.41 2.09 -15.32
CA ARG A 58 -11.49 3.25 -15.33
C ARG A 58 -11.69 4.20 -16.52
N GLN A 59 -12.30 3.74 -17.61
CA GLN A 59 -12.62 4.58 -18.78
C GLN A 59 -13.95 5.32 -18.64
N LEU A 60 -14.73 5.05 -17.59
CA LEU A 60 -16.02 5.70 -17.38
C LEU A 60 -15.84 7.17 -16.93
N PRO A 61 -16.89 7.99 -17.11
CA PRO A 61 -17.01 9.31 -16.50
C PRO A 61 -16.75 9.30 -14.99
N PHE A 62 -16.33 10.44 -14.45
CA PHE A 62 -15.94 10.55 -13.04
C PHE A 62 -17.09 10.18 -12.08
N ASP A 63 -18.29 10.68 -12.34
CA ASP A 63 -19.50 10.39 -11.57
C ASP A 63 -19.83 8.90 -11.54
N GLU A 64 -19.72 8.21 -12.69
CA GLU A 64 -19.91 6.76 -12.75
C GLU A 64 -18.86 6.00 -11.94
N LYS A 65 -17.59 6.43 -12.00
CA LYS A 65 -16.52 5.84 -11.19
C LYS A 65 -16.75 6.03 -9.70
N ILE A 66 -17.26 7.19 -9.27
CA ILE A 66 -17.63 7.46 -7.89
C ILE A 66 -18.75 6.52 -7.44
N VAL A 67 -19.80 6.34 -8.24
CA VAL A 67 -20.91 5.41 -7.92
C VAL A 67 -20.41 3.98 -7.76
N ILE A 68 -19.53 3.50 -8.65
CA ILE A 68 -18.98 2.14 -8.55
C ILE A 68 -18.06 2.03 -7.32
N SER A 69 -17.24 3.04 -7.05
CA SER A 69 -16.34 3.07 -5.88
C SER A 69 -17.13 3.01 -4.57
N GLU A 70 -18.24 3.74 -4.47
CA GLU A 70 -19.17 3.69 -3.34
C GLU A 70 -19.79 2.30 -3.15
N ARG A 71 -20.26 1.68 -4.24
CA ARG A 71 -20.81 0.32 -4.20
C ARG A 71 -19.80 -0.69 -3.64
N ILE A 72 -18.56 -0.65 -4.14
CA ILE A 72 -17.50 -1.57 -3.68
C ILE A 72 -17.17 -1.31 -2.19
N LYS A 73 -17.11 -0.05 -1.76
CA LYS A 73 -16.96 0.29 -0.34
C LYS A 73 -18.11 -0.29 0.49
N ASP A 74 -19.34 -0.20 0.01
CA ASP A 74 -20.52 -0.70 0.73
C ASP A 74 -20.54 -2.23 0.84
N GLU A 75 -20.10 -2.94 -0.20
CA GLU A 75 -19.81 -4.38 -0.10
C GLU A 75 -18.80 -4.67 1.03
N GLY A 76 -17.76 -3.82 1.16
CA GLY A 76 -16.82 -3.88 2.28
C GLY A 76 -17.47 -3.64 3.65
N ASN A 77 -18.42 -2.71 3.74
CA ASN A 77 -19.18 -2.43 4.97
C ASN A 77 -20.03 -3.63 5.39
N GLU A 78 -20.65 -4.32 4.42
CA GLU A 78 -21.41 -5.55 4.70
C GLU A 78 -20.52 -6.68 5.21
N LEU A 79 -19.35 -6.89 4.59
CA LEU A 79 -18.37 -7.89 5.03
C LEU A 79 -17.83 -7.56 6.42
N TYR A 80 -17.59 -6.28 6.69
CA TYR A 80 -17.23 -5.79 8.01
C TYR A 80 -18.32 -6.14 9.03
N ALA A 81 -19.58 -5.87 8.74
CA ALA A 81 -20.69 -6.22 9.66
C ALA A 81 -20.77 -7.73 9.95
N LYS A 82 -20.38 -8.58 8.99
CA LYS A 82 -20.32 -10.05 9.14
C LYS A 82 -19.07 -10.56 9.87
N GLY A 83 -18.12 -9.69 10.20
CA GLY A 83 -16.85 -10.06 10.82
C GLY A 83 -15.81 -10.60 9.85
N GLN A 84 -16.06 -10.51 8.55
CA GLN A 84 -15.15 -10.93 7.48
C GLN A 84 -14.15 -9.80 7.19
N TRP A 85 -13.27 -9.52 8.17
CA TRP A 85 -12.39 -8.34 8.13
C TRP A 85 -11.38 -8.39 6.98
N SER A 86 -10.90 -9.58 6.61
CA SER A 86 -9.94 -9.73 5.50
C SER A 86 -10.61 -9.38 4.17
N ASP A 87 -11.75 -9.99 3.88
CA ASP A 87 -12.52 -9.74 2.66
C ASP A 87 -12.99 -8.27 2.58
N ALA A 88 -13.34 -7.68 3.73
CA ALA A 88 -13.69 -6.27 3.82
C ALA A 88 -12.51 -5.36 3.43
N VAL A 89 -11.28 -5.69 3.88
CA VAL A 89 -10.07 -4.95 3.46
C VAL A 89 -9.90 -5.00 1.96
N ASP A 90 -10.06 -6.17 1.33
CA ASP A 90 -9.90 -6.30 -0.13
C ASP A 90 -10.86 -5.37 -0.87
N LYS A 91 -12.11 -5.25 -0.39
CA LYS A 91 -13.09 -4.31 -0.94
C LYS A 91 -12.72 -2.84 -0.70
N TYR A 92 -12.25 -2.48 0.48
CA TYR A 92 -11.81 -1.11 0.74
C TYR A 92 -10.54 -0.74 -0.03
N GLU A 93 -9.68 -1.70 -0.34
CA GLU A 93 -8.51 -1.49 -1.20
C GLU A 93 -8.93 -1.35 -2.67
N GLU A 94 -9.95 -2.09 -3.12
CA GLU A 94 -10.48 -2.08 -4.49
C GLU A 94 -11.30 -0.81 -4.82
N ALA A 95 -12.07 -0.29 -3.87
CA ALA A 95 -12.95 0.87 -4.05
C ALA A 95 -12.23 2.12 -4.64
N PRO A 96 -11.11 2.61 -4.10
CA PRO A 96 -10.44 3.80 -4.64
C PRO A 96 -9.68 3.54 -5.96
N THR A 97 -9.54 2.29 -6.41
CA THR A 97 -8.67 1.95 -7.56
C THR A 97 -9.19 2.39 -8.93
N LEU A 98 -10.43 2.90 -8.98
CA LEU A 98 -11.01 3.51 -10.18
C LEU A 98 -10.58 4.98 -10.34
N ILE A 99 -10.31 5.66 -9.22
CA ILE A 99 -10.02 7.11 -9.16
C ILE A 99 -8.60 7.41 -8.70
N TYR A 100 -7.92 6.45 -8.07
CA TYR A 100 -6.56 6.58 -7.58
C TYR A 100 -5.82 5.25 -7.70
N TYR A 101 -5.00 5.10 -8.74
CA TYR A 101 -4.30 3.84 -9.05
C TYR A 101 -2.98 4.07 -9.75
N CYS A 102 -2.11 3.06 -9.71
CA CYS A 102 -0.90 3.05 -10.51
C CYS A 102 -0.92 1.91 -11.54
N TYR A 103 -0.26 2.14 -12.67
CA TYR A 103 -0.02 1.14 -13.69
C TYR A 103 1.36 1.30 -14.30
N SER A 104 1.88 0.25 -14.92
CA SER A 104 3.13 0.30 -15.68
C SER A 104 2.83 0.52 -17.17
N LYS A 105 3.54 1.45 -17.80
CA LYS A 105 3.55 1.63 -19.26
C LYS A 105 4.28 0.51 -20.00
N ASP A 106 5.12 -0.26 -19.31
CA ASP A 106 5.88 -1.37 -19.87
C ASP A 106 5.12 -2.69 -19.68
N PRO A 107 4.44 -3.25 -20.70
CA PRO A 107 3.70 -4.51 -20.56
C PRO A 107 4.61 -5.71 -20.27
N GLY A 108 5.93 -5.56 -20.49
CA GLY A 108 6.95 -6.57 -20.22
C GLY A 108 7.63 -6.42 -18.86
N TRP A 109 7.20 -5.48 -18.00
CA TRP A 109 7.87 -5.21 -16.72
C TRP A 109 8.03 -6.45 -15.83
N ARG A 110 7.07 -7.38 -15.91
CA ARG A 110 7.11 -8.69 -15.23
C ARG A 110 8.00 -9.72 -15.93
N LYS A 111 8.07 -9.68 -17.28
CA LYS A 111 8.68 -10.73 -18.12
C LYS A 111 10.16 -10.46 -18.41
N ASN A 112 10.56 -9.20 -18.46
CA ASN A 112 11.89 -8.79 -18.94
C ASN A 112 12.93 -8.69 -17.81
N ASN A 113 12.64 -9.25 -16.63
CA ASN A 113 13.50 -9.18 -15.44
C ASN A 113 13.86 -7.74 -14.97
N ARG A 114 13.18 -6.72 -15.52
CA ARG A 114 13.32 -5.30 -15.18
C ARG A 114 12.79 -5.01 -13.77
N GLY A 115 11.71 -5.69 -13.40
CA GLY A 115 11.03 -5.47 -12.13
C GLY A 115 10.20 -4.19 -12.14
N ILE A 116 9.78 -3.76 -10.94
CA ILE A 116 9.11 -2.48 -10.73
C ILE A 116 10.15 -1.37 -10.85
N ASP A 117 9.97 -0.47 -11.81
CA ASP A 117 10.87 0.64 -12.13
C ASP A 117 10.04 1.93 -12.20
N ASP A 118 10.38 2.90 -11.36
CA ASP A 118 9.63 4.15 -11.20
C ASP A 118 9.49 4.92 -12.53
N ASP A 119 10.41 4.73 -13.47
CA ASP A 119 10.44 5.43 -14.76
C ASP A 119 9.28 5.07 -15.71
N VAL A 120 8.66 3.90 -15.53
CA VAL A 120 7.52 3.42 -16.30
C VAL A 120 6.23 3.37 -15.50
N LEU A 121 6.29 3.65 -14.20
CA LEU A 121 5.10 3.74 -13.36
C LEU A 121 4.38 5.07 -13.58
N VAL A 122 3.06 4.98 -13.69
CA VAL A 122 2.16 6.13 -13.76
C VAL A 122 1.21 6.03 -12.60
N LEU A 123 1.16 7.06 -11.77
CA LEU A 123 0.09 7.27 -10.82
C LEU A 123 -1.01 8.09 -11.49
N VAL A 124 -2.22 7.56 -11.49
CA VAL A 124 -3.44 8.25 -11.89
C VAL A 124 -4.13 8.73 -10.62
N ASP A 125 -4.33 10.04 -10.54
CA ASP A 125 -5.13 10.72 -9.51
C ASP A 125 -6.24 11.47 -10.23
N ASP A 126 -7.34 10.78 -10.48
CA ASP A 126 -8.51 11.35 -11.14
C ASP A 126 -9.30 12.19 -10.13
N ARG A 127 -9.29 13.50 -10.33
CA ARG A 127 -9.91 14.49 -9.45
C ARG A 127 -11.27 14.98 -9.96
N GLY A 128 -11.73 14.48 -11.11
CA GLY A 128 -12.92 14.97 -11.80
C GLY A 128 -12.82 16.43 -12.23
N GLU A 129 -13.96 17.06 -12.45
CA GLU A 129 -14.09 18.43 -12.96
C GLU A 129 -14.48 19.40 -11.85
N GLY A 130 -13.47 19.85 -11.09
CA GLY A 130 -13.62 20.92 -10.11
C GLY A 130 -13.47 20.49 -8.66
N GLU A 131 -13.73 21.42 -7.75
CA GLU A 131 -13.46 21.24 -6.32
C GLU A 131 -14.40 20.24 -5.65
N ASP A 132 -15.67 20.16 -6.08
CA ASP A 132 -16.63 19.24 -5.47
C ASP A 132 -16.33 17.78 -5.83
N ASP A 133 -15.96 17.51 -7.08
CA ASP A 133 -15.47 16.19 -7.51
C ASP A 133 -14.20 15.79 -6.76
N TYR A 134 -13.25 16.71 -6.60
CA TYR A 134 -12.04 16.44 -5.84
C TYR A 134 -12.32 16.15 -4.36
N ARG A 135 -13.29 16.85 -3.76
CA ARG A 135 -13.76 16.56 -2.39
C ARG A 135 -14.37 15.17 -2.28
N GLU A 136 -15.19 14.76 -3.25
CA GLU A 136 -15.78 13.42 -3.27
C GLU A 136 -14.73 12.32 -3.44
N GLN A 137 -13.76 12.51 -4.34
CA GLN A 137 -12.64 11.58 -4.49
C GLN A 137 -11.87 11.41 -3.17
N LYS A 138 -11.54 12.55 -2.54
CA LYS A 138 -10.84 12.57 -1.26
C LYS A 138 -11.65 11.89 -0.16
N ARG A 139 -12.96 12.11 -0.12
CA ARG A 139 -13.89 11.49 0.85
C ARG A 139 -13.87 9.96 0.75
N ILE A 140 -13.94 9.41 -0.47
CA ILE A 140 -13.91 7.95 -0.67
C ILE A 140 -12.60 7.36 -0.20
N ARG A 141 -11.46 7.95 -0.62
CA ARG A 141 -10.13 7.47 -0.23
C ARG A 141 -9.92 7.52 1.28
N LEU A 142 -10.31 8.64 1.91
CA LEU A 142 -10.23 8.82 3.35
C LEU A 142 -11.07 7.78 4.09
N THR A 143 -12.31 7.57 3.67
CA THR A 143 -13.22 6.61 4.28
C THR A 143 -12.70 5.18 4.18
N CYS A 144 -12.17 4.80 3.00
CA CYS A 144 -11.57 3.48 2.80
C CYS A 144 -10.34 3.28 3.69
N CYS A 145 -9.43 4.26 3.78
CA CYS A 145 -8.26 4.19 4.67
C CYS A 145 -8.67 4.00 6.14
N LEU A 146 -9.66 4.76 6.61
CA LEU A 146 -10.20 4.61 7.96
C LEU A 146 -10.78 3.22 8.19
N ASN A 147 -11.56 2.71 7.25
CA ASN A 147 -12.19 1.39 7.36
C ASN A 147 -11.16 0.25 7.33
N ILE A 148 -10.13 0.35 6.48
CA ILE A 148 -8.98 -0.57 6.49
C ILE A 148 -8.33 -0.56 7.88
N ALA A 149 -8.05 0.62 8.44
CA ALA A 149 -7.45 0.72 9.77
C ALA A 149 -8.30 -0.01 10.84
N ALA A 150 -9.62 0.15 10.82
CA ALA A 150 -10.51 -0.59 11.72
C ALA A 150 -10.42 -2.11 11.51
N CYS A 151 -10.46 -2.59 10.27
CA CYS A 151 -10.35 -4.02 9.98
C CYS A 151 -9.03 -4.59 10.50
N LYS A 152 -7.91 -3.91 10.22
CA LYS A 152 -6.58 -4.33 10.66
C LYS A 152 -6.46 -4.34 12.19
N GLN A 153 -7.07 -3.36 12.88
CA GLN A 153 -7.18 -3.37 14.35
C GLN A 153 -7.98 -4.58 14.88
N LYS A 154 -9.07 -4.96 14.21
CA LYS A 154 -9.88 -6.16 14.55
C LYS A 154 -9.09 -7.45 14.33
N MET A 155 -8.22 -7.48 13.32
CA MET A 155 -7.34 -8.61 13.02
C MET A 155 -6.06 -8.66 13.88
N GLY A 156 -5.83 -7.66 14.74
CA GLY A 156 -4.59 -7.57 15.53
C GLY A 156 -3.35 -7.12 14.75
N LYS A 157 -3.53 -6.69 13.49
CA LYS A 157 -2.47 -6.21 12.59
C LYS A 157 -2.23 -4.71 12.81
N LEU A 158 -1.66 -4.37 13.97
CA LEU A 158 -1.58 -2.98 14.43
C LEU A 158 -0.66 -2.10 13.57
N ASP A 159 0.46 -2.63 13.08
CA ASP A 159 1.37 -1.89 12.20
C ASP A 159 0.70 -1.51 10.87
N GLU A 160 -0.04 -2.45 10.26
CA GLU A 160 -0.82 -2.18 9.05
C GLU A 160 -1.93 -1.16 9.31
N ALA A 161 -2.54 -1.18 10.50
CA ALA A 161 -3.54 -0.19 10.90
C ALA A 161 -2.95 1.22 11.03
N ILE A 162 -1.73 1.34 11.58
CA ILE A 162 -1.00 2.61 11.69
C ILE A 162 -0.73 3.19 10.30
N VAL A 163 -0.23 2.37 9.37
CA VAL A 163 0.03 2.81 7.98
C VAL A 163 -1.24 3.31 7.29
N ALA A 164 -2.36 2.62 7.49
CA ALA A 164 -3.65 3.06 6.96
C ALA A 164 -4.11 4.39 7.59
N CYS A 165 -3.88 4.60 8.89
CA CYS A 165 -4.17 5.87 9.56
C CYS A 165 -3.26 7.00 9.08
N ASP A 166 -1.96 6.74 8.90
CA ASP A 166 -1.01 7.74 8.40
C ASP A 166 -1.39 8.17 6.97
N THR A 167 -1.86 7.23 6.14
CA THR A 167 -2.39 7.56 4.81
C THR A 167 -3.66 8.41 4.89
N ALA A 168 -4.57 8.09 5.81
CA ALA A 168 -5.75 8.92 6.06
C ALA A 168 -5.37 10.35 6.48
N LEU A 169 -4.31 10.52 7.29
CA LEU A 169 -3.82 11.82 7.75
C LEU A 169 -3.08 12.61 6.68
N GLN A 170 -2.48 11.94 5.69
CA GLN A 170 -1.96 12.64 4.49
C GLN A 170 -3.09 13.29 3.67
N LEU A 171 -4.29 12.69 3.68
CA LEU A 171 -5.47 13.27 3.05
C LEU A 171 -6.06 14.36 3.95
N ASP A 172 -6.32 14.03 5.22
CA ASP A 172 -6.97 14.91 6.19
C ASP A 172 -6.18 14.91 7.50
N PRO A 173 -5.23 15.86 7.67
CA PRO A 173 -4.33 15.90 8.84
C PRO A 173 -5.05 16.05 10.18
N GLU A 174 -6.26 16.62 10.19
CA GLU A 174 -7.05 16.87 11.41
C GLU A 174 -8.09 15.77 11.65
N ASN A 175 -8.03 14.66 10.90
CA ASN A 175 -9.03 13.60 11.02
C ASN A 175 -8.98 12.92 12.40
N VAL A 176 -9.95 13.25 13.26
CA VAL A 176 -10.04 12.75 14.63
C VAL A 176 -10.08 11.21 14.68
N LYS A 177 -10.76 10.56 13.74
CA LYS A 177 -10.85 9.09 13.70
C LYS A 177 -9.51 8.46 13.37
N ALA A 178 -8.76 9.03 12.44
CA ALA A 178 -7.43 8.54 12.06
C ALA A 178 -6.43 8.73 13.22
N LEU A 179 -6.40 9.92 13.84
CA LEU A 179 -5.55 10.21 15.00
C LEU A 179 -5.83 9.23 16.16
N TYR A 180 -7.11 9.06 16.50
CA TYR A 180 -7.53 8.16 17.57
C TYR A 180 -7.13 6.70 17.30
N ARG A 181 -7.43 6.17 16.11
CA ARG A 181 -7.11 4.78 15.74
C ARG A 181 -5.61 4.53 15.64
N ARG A 182 -4.84 5.54 15.22
CA ARG A 182 -3.37 5.47 15.20
C ARG A 182 -2.82 5.36 16.61
N ALA A 183 -3.25 6.25 17.51
CA ALA A 183 -2.85 6.24 18.91
C ALA A 183 -3.22 4.91 19.60
N GLU A 184 -4.46 4.45 19.41
CA GLU A 184 -4.92 3.15 19.93
C GLU A 184 -4.05 2.00 19.41
N SER A 185 -3.73 1.98 18.12
CA SER A 185 -2.88 0.94 17.52
C SER A 185 -1.44 0.95 18.04
N ARG A 186 -0.90 2.12 18.38
CA ARG A 186 0.46 2.27 18.97
C ARG A 186 0.52 1.80 20.43
N ILE A 187 -0.55 2.00 21.19
CA ILE A 187 -0.58 1.71 22.64
C ILE A 187 -0.96 0.25 22.92
N LYS A 188 -1.77 -0.37 22.05
CA LYS A 188 -2.31 -1.72 22.25
C LYS A 188 -1.29 -2.87 22.34
N PRO A 189 -0.07 -2.84 21.75
CA PRO A 189 0.93 -3.88 21.98
C PRO A 189 1.33 -3.94 23.46
N VAL A 190 1.35 -5.13 24.07
CA VAL A 190 1.74 -5.35 25.48
C VAL A 190 3.19 -4.94 25.78
N LYS A 191 4.01 -4.79 24.74
CA LYS A 191 5.40 -4.27 24.79
C LYS A 191 5.51 -2.79 24.44
N ALA A 192 4.40 -2.03 24.44
CA ALA A 192 4.44 -0.60 24.17
C ALA A 192 5.39 0.08 25.16
N THR A 193 6.40 0.73 24.61
CA THR A 193 7.44 1.44 25.36
C THR A 193 7.03 2.90 25.55
N ALA A 194 7.75 3.63 26.41
CA ALA A 194 7.55 5.08 26.55
C ALA A 194 7.65 5.84 25.21
N TYR A 195 8.45 5.33 24.26
CA TYR A 195 8.56 5.87 22.91
C TYR A 195 7.26 5.75 22.10
N ASP A 196 6.54 4.64 22.23
CA ASP A 196 5.26 4.41 21.54
C ASP A 196 4.16 5.33 22.07
N HIS A 197 4.20 5.64 23.37
CA HIS A 197 3.32 6.63 24.01
C HIS A 197 3.61 8.06 23.54
N ASP A 198 4.88 8.46 23.44
CA ASP A 198 5.27 9.80 22.96
C ASP A 198 4.91 10.00 21.48
N MET A 199 5.06 8.95 20.67
CA MET A 199 4.63 8.97 19.28
C MET A 199 3.10 9.01 19.14
N ALA A 200 2.30 8.52 20.10
CA ALA A 200 0.85 8.59 20.02
C ALA A 200 0.29 10.03 20.11
N ILE A 201 1.05 10.95 20.72
CA ILE A 201 0.65 12.35 20.96
C ILE A 201 1.04 13.27 19.79
N LYS A 202 1.98 12.85 18.94
CA LYS A 202 2.41 13.55 17.72
C LYS A 202 1.73 12.97 16.48
#